data_AF-A0A1J9QAG0-F1
#
_entry.id   AF-A0A1J9QAG0-F1
#
_cell.length_a   1.000
_cell.length_b   1.000
_cell.length_c   1.000
_cell.angle_alpha   90.00
_cell.angle_beta   90.00
_cell.angle_gamma   90.00
#
_symmetry.space_group_name_H-M   'P 1'
#
loop_
_entity.id
_entity.type
_entity.pdbx_description
1 polymer ?
#
loop_
_entity_poly.entity_id
_entity_poly.type
_entity_poly.pdbx_seq_one_letter_code
_entity_poly.pdbx_strand_id
1 'polypeptide(L)'
;MPTGGSSRGTTVIWGDYGLRMKDHDRRVSADQLKTGFETIQKRLRGMKYKFYPRVAANIGVYTSGNEQRMGKGKGKFDYWAARVAVNRIIFELKGDLHEKVAREAFRLAAAKMPGLYEFVKKGDPPMVGLTKLQNGVTLESLKRARREVPLNSGNKTPPPPPQDSAPAQ
;
A
#
# COMPACT_ATOMS: atom_id res chain seq x y z
N MET A 1 3.26 -1.30 -10.18
CA MET A 1 4.23 -0.38 -9.54
C MET A 1 4.66 0.78 -10.44
N PRO A 2 4.70 2.05 -9.99
CA PRO A 2 5.25 3.15 -10.78
C PRO A 2 6.78 3.12 -10.79
N THR A 3 7.38 3.07 -11.99
CA THR A 3 8.85 2.98 -12.17
C THR A 3 9.53 4.35 -12.32
N GLY A 4 8.80 5.40 -12.71
CA GLY A 4 9.34 6.75 -12.90
C GLY A 4 9.56 7.59 -11.63
N GLY A 5 9.53 6.96 -10.45
CA GLY A 5 9.72 7.67 -9.17
C GLY A 5 8.50 8.46 -8.67
N SER A 6 7.28 8.10 -9.07
CA SER A 6 6.06 8.80 -8.64
C SER A 6 5.72 8.49 -7.18
N SER A 7 5.46 9.54 -6.39
CA SER A 7 4.97 9.47 -5.00
C SER A 7 3.46 9.76 -4.88
N ARG A 8 2.75 9.88 -6.01
CA ARG A 8 1.34 10.30 -6.03
C ARG A 8 0.45 9.30 -5.29
N GLY A 9 -0.35 9.82 -4.37
CA GLY A 9 -1.31 9.02 -3.59
C GLY A 9 -0.68 8.18 -2.48
N THR A 10 0.61 8.38 -2.16
CA THR A 10 1.29 7.67 -1.07
C THR A 10 1.28 8.40 0.27
N THR A 11 0.80 9.65 0.27
CA THR A 11 0.69 10.53 1.44
C THR A 11 -0.76 10.86 1.79
N VAL A 12 -0.99 11.10 3.08
CA VAL A 12 -2.30 11.54 3.61
C VAL A 12 -2.48 13.02 3.27
N ILE A 13 -3.62 13.38 2.67
CA ILE A 13 -3.85 14.77 2.22
C ILE A 13 -4.96 15.44 3.03
N TRP A 14 -6.13 14.79 3.17
CA TRP A 14 -7.32 15.40 3.76
C TRP A 14 -7.49 15.04 5.24
N GLY A 15 -7.24 13.79 5.58
CA GLY A 15 -7.32 13.27 6.95
C GLY A 15 -6.10 13.52 7.81
N ASP A 16 -6.21 13.06 9.06
CA ASP A 16 -5.12 13.01 10.04
C ASP A 16 -4.46 11.62 10.05
N TYR A 17 -5.25 10.59 9.76
CA TYR A 17 -4.83 9.20 9.69
C TYR A 17 -5.24 8.57 8.35
N GLY A 18 -4.47 7.59 7.88
CA GLY A 18 -4.74 6.90 6.62
C GLY A 18 -4.41 5.40 6.67
N LEU A 19 -5.07 4.66 5.77
CA LEU A 19 -4.82 3.25 5.52
C LEU A 19 -4.12 3.10 4.17
N ARG A 20 -2.87 2.64 4.19
CA ARG A 20 -2.01 2.47 3.00
C ARG A 20 -1.83 1.00 2.68
N MET A 21 -1.85 0.63 1.41
CA MET A 21 -1.47 -0.72 0.96
C MET A 21 0.04 -0.90 1.06
N LYS A 22 0.52 -1.91 1.79
CA LYS A 22 1.96 -2.16 2.02
C LYS A 22 2.56 -3.20 1.06
N ASP A 23 1.74 -4.11 0.56
CA ASP A 23 2.18 -5.31 -0.13
C ASP A 23 2.45 -5.12 -1.63
N HIS A 24 1.53 -5.56 -2.49
CA HIS A 24 1.66 -5.61 -3.93
C HIS A 24 0.43 -4.97 -4.57
N ASP A 25 0.62 -4.37 -5.74
CA ASP A 25 -0.48 -3.79 -6.48
C ASP A 25 -1.48 -4.87 -6.89
N ARG A 26 -2.75 -4.52 -6.77
CA ARG A 26 -3.87 -5.44 -6.96
C ARG A 26 -5.11 -4.70 -7.40
N ARG A 27 -6.03 -5.47 -7.98
CA ARG A 27 -7.39 -5.01 -8.26
C ARG A 27 -8.26 -5.30 -7.03
N VAL A 28 -8.85 -4.25 -6.46
CA VAL A 28 -9.76 -4.36 -5.32
C VAL A 28 -11.18 -4.12 -5.83
N SER A 29 -12.12 -5.00 -5.49
CA SER A 29 -13.52 -4.84 -5.89
C SER A 29 -14.21 -3.74 -5.08
N ALA A 30 -15.30 -3.20 -5.63
CA ALA A 30 -16.14 -2.22 -4.94
C ALA A 30 -16.71 -2.81 -3.64
N ASP A 31 -17.11 -4.08 -3.64
CA ASP A 31 -17.62 -4.77 -2.45
C ASP A 31 -16.57 -4.88 -1.34
N GLN A 32 -15.33 -5.19 -1.68
CA GLN A 32 -14.24 -5.23 -0.70
C GLN A 32 -13.96 -3.84 -0.09
N LEU A 33 -13.97 -2.78 -0.91
CA LEU A 33 -13.85 -1.41 -0.43
C LEU A 33 -15.02 -1.03 0.48
N LYS A 34 -16.25 -1.45 0.13
CA LYS A 34 -17.45 -1.25 0.93
C LYS A 34 -17.37 -1.99 2.28
N THR A 35 -16.95 -3.26 2.30
CA THR A 35 -16.73 -4.02 3.53
C THR A 35 -15.68 -3.37 4.43
N GLY A 36 -14.61 -2.83 3.84
CA GLY A 36 -13.60 -2.05 4.58
C GLY A 36 -14.20 -0.80 5.22
N PHE A 37 -14.97 -0.02 4.46
CA PHE A 37 -15.68 1.17 4.95
C PHE A 37 -16.68 0.85 6.07
N GLU A 38 -17.56 -0.13 5.88
CA GLU A 38 -18.55 -0.54 6.87
C GLU A 38 -17.90 -1.01 8.18
N THR A 39 -16.73 -1.65 8.09
CA THR A 39 -15.97 -2.09 9.26
C THR A 39 -15.43 -0.93 10.07
N ILE A 40 -14.91 0.11 9.39
CA ILE A 40 -14.48 1.36 10.04
C ILE A 40 -15.69 2.05 10.67
N GLN A 41 -16.80 2.14 9.93
CA GLN A 41 -18.01 2.79 10.40
C GLN A 41 -18.59 2.10 11.64
N LYS A 42 -18.59 0.76 11.66
CA LYS A 42 -19.01 -0.04 12.82
C LYS A 42 -18.10 0.19 14.03
N ARG A 43 -16.78 0.26 13.84
CA ARG A 43 -15.83 0.44 14.95
C ARG A 43 -15.87 1.85 15.56
N LEU A 44 -16.15 2.86 14.73
CA LEU A 44 -16.20 4.27 15.10
C LEU A 44 -17.63 4.78 15.35
N ARG A 45 -18.60 3.88 15.51
CA ARG A 45 -20.01 4.24 15.75
C ARG A 45 -20.13 5.10 17.01
N GLY A 46 -20.82 6.23 16.90
CA GLY A 46 -21.01 7.19 18.00
C GLY A 46 -19.89 8.22 18.16
N MET A 47 -18.82 8.16 17.37
CA MET A 47 -17.74 9.14 17.38
C MET A 47 -17.91 10.18 16.28
N LYS A 48 -17.39 11.40 16.48
CA LYS A 48 -17.38 12.47 15.49
C LYS A 48 -16.15 12.32 14.59
N TYR A 49 -16.35 11.83 13.37
CA TYR A 49 -15.29 11.73 12.37
C TYR A 49 -15.80 12.01 10.97
N LYS A 50 -14.87 12.35 10.07
CA LYS A 50 -15.09 12.49 8.65
C LYS A 50 -14.21 11.49 7.92
N PHE A 51 -14.83 10.69 7.07
CA PHE A 51 -14.18 9.65 6.28
C PHE A 51 -13.95 10.15 4.85
N TYR A 52 -12.78 9.85 4.29
CA TYR A 52 -12.47 10.15 2.90
C TYR A 52 -11.99 8.89 2.16
N PRO A 53 -12.73 8.44 1.13
CA PRO A 53 -12.22 7.45 0.20
C PRO A 53 -11.24 8.10 -0.78
N ARG A 54 -10.00 7.60 -0.84
CA ARG A 54 -8.95 8.06 -1.77
C ARG A 54 -8.97 7.31 -3.11
N VAL A 55 -9.74 6.23 -3.19
CA VAL A 55 -9.83 5.33 -4.34
C VAL A 55 -11.29 5.19 -4.74
N ALA A 56 -11.56 5.32 -6.03
CA ALA A 56 -12.87 5.07 -6.63
C ALA A 56 -12.81 3.82 -7.51
N ALA A 57 -13.87 3.01 -7.47
CA ALA A 57 -14.02 1.83 -8.32
C ALA A 57 -14.51 2.26 -9.71
N ASN A 58 -13.58 2.53 -10.62
CA ASN A 58 -13.85 3.10 -11.94
C ASN A 58 -13.67 2.11 -13.09
N ILE A 59 -13.31 0.86 -12.81
CA ILE A 59 -13.07 -0.17 -13.84
C ILE A 59 -14.18 -1.20 -13.76
N GLY A 60 -14.95 -1.36 -14.84
CA GLY A 60 -15.89 -2.47 -14.97
C GLY A 60 -15.18 -3.78 -15.26
N VAL A 61 -15.42 -4.79 -14.43
CA VAL A 61 -14.94 -6.17 -14.63
C VAL A 61 -16.05 -6.98 -15.28
N TYR A 62 -15.68 -7.75 -16.31
CA TYR A 62 -16.59 -8.62 -17.06
C TYR A 62 -16.09 -10.04 -16.93
N THR A 63 -16.99 -10.96 -16.59
CA THR A 63 -16.64 -12.35 -16.27
C THR A 63 -17.49 -13.27 -17.14
N SER A 64 -16.86 -14.28 -17.76
CA SER A 64 -17.59 -15.35 -18.43
C SER A 64 -18.00 -16.40 -17.40
N GLY A 65 -19.15 -17.05 -17.59
CA GLY A 65 -19.62 -18.09 -16.67
C GLY A 65 -18.62 -19.25 -16.61
N ASN A 66 -18.35 -19.76 -15.41
CA ASN A 66 -17.39 -20.84 -15.23
C ASN A 66 -17.86 -22.16 -15.90
N GLU A 67 -19.17 -22.34 -16.09
CA GLU A 67 -19.71 -23.47 -16.86
C GLU A 67 -19.50 -23.38 -18.37
N GLN A 68 -19.12 -22.21 -18.91
CA GLN A 68 -18.98 -22.01 -20.35
C GLN A 68 -17.58 -22.39 -20.84
N ARG A 69 -17.51 -23.05 -22.01
CA ARG A 69 -16.22 -23.31 -22.68
C ARG A 69 -15.58 -22.01 -23.16
N MET A 70 -14.25 -22.01 -23.26
CA MET A 70 -13.48 -20.87 -23.76
C MET A 70 -13.91 -20.47 -25.18
N GLY A 71 -13.90 -19.16 -25.45
CA GLY A 71 -14.36 -18.58 -26.71
C GLY A 71 -15.73 -17.88 -26.59
N LYS A 72 -16.44 -17.74 -27.71
CA LYS A 72 -17.80 -17.13 -27.81
C LYS A 72 -17.91 -15.64 -27.45
N GLY A 73 -16.79 -14.93 -27.35
CA GLY A 73 -16.74 -13.49 -27.13
C GLY A 73 -16.51 -13.10 -25.67
N LYS A 74 -16.82 -11.84 -25.34
CA LYS A 74 -16.63 -11.28 -23.99
C LYS A 74 -17.82 -11.62 -23.10
N GLY A 75 -17.55 -11.92 -21.83
CA GLY A 75 -18.59 -12.17 -20.82
C GLY A 75 -19.43 -10.94 -20.48
N LYS A 76 -20.40 -11.14 -19.58
CA LYS A 76 -21.28 -10.07 -19.06
C LYS A 76 -20.57 -9.21 -18.01
N PHE A 77 -21.09 -8.01 -17.78
CA PHE A 77 -20.64 -7.16 -16.67
C PHE A 77 -20.87 -7.87 -15.34
N ASP A 78 -19.90 -7.78 -14.44
CA ASP A 78 -19.90 -8.46 -13.16
C ASP A 78 -19.88 -7.45 -12.01
N TYR A 79 -18.75 -6.73 -11.83
CA TYR A 79 -18.62 -5.75 -10.74
C TYR A 79 -17.66 -4.60 -11.09
N TRP A 80 -17.74 -3.53 -10.30
CA TRP A 80 -16.80 -2.41 -10.35
C TRP A 80 -15.56 -2.70 -9.50
N ALA A 81 -14.40 -2.32 -10.00
CA ALA A 81 -13.14 -2.49 -9.31
C ALA A 81 -12.24 -1.26 -9.44
N ALA A 82 -11.26 -1.17 -8.56
CA ALA A 82 -10.20 -0.17 -8.60
C ALA A 82 -8.83 -0.85 -8.73
N ARG A 83 -7.96 -0.28 -9.57
CA ARG A 83 -6.53 -0.63 -9.57
C ARG A 83 -5.82 0.17 -8.48
N VAL A 84 -5.34 -0.53 -7.47
CA VAL A 84 -4.60 0.08 -6.36
C VAL A 84 -3.12 -0.25 -6.53
N ALA A 85 -2.30 0.79 -6.67
CA ALA A 85 -0.85 0.66 -6.70
C ALA A 85 -0.31 0.41 -5.28
N VAL A 86 0.88 -0.18 -5.18
CA VAL A 86 1.58 -0.35 -3.90
C VAL A 86 1.80 1.00 -3.23
N ASN A 87 1.76 1.02 -1.91
CA ASN A 87 1.95 2.20 -1.07
C ASN A 87 0.94 3.31 -1.34
N ARG A 88 -0.17 3.02 -2.01
CA ARG A 88 -1.27 3.96 -2.18
C ARG A 88 -2.19 3.96 -0.96
N ILE A 89 -2.63 5.16 -0.57
CA ILE A 89 -3.62 5.35 0.48
C ILE A 89 -5.02 5.08 -0.09
N ILE A 90 -5.79 4.27 0.63
CA ILE A 90 -7.14 3.86 0.25
C ILE A 90 -8.19 4.68 1.01
N PHE A 91 -8.01 4.81 2.32
CA PHE A 91 -8.94 5.52 3.20
C PHE A 91 -8.20 6.53 4.05
N GLU A 92 -8.87 7.63 4.36
CA GLU A 92 -8.42 8.59 5.36
C GLU A 92 -9.53 8.90 6.35
N LEU A 93 -9.12 9.23 7.56
CA LEU A 93 -9.99 9.66 8.65
C LEU A 93 -9.51 11.01 9.17
N LYS A 94 -10.45 11.93 9.40
CA LYS A 94 -10.24 13.20 10.09
C LYS A 94 -11.21 13.28 11.27
N GLY A 95 -10.78 13.80 12.40
CA GLY A 95 -11.68 14.06 13.53
C GLY A 95 -11.00 13.92 14.88
N ASP A 96 -11.77 14.19 15.93
CA ASP A 96 -11.33 14.06 17.31
C ASP A 96 -11.33 12.58 17.72
N LEU A 97 -10.35 11.85 17.20
CA LEU A 97 -10.14 10.43 17.43
C LEU A 97 -8.77 10.21 18.05
N HIS A 98 -8.76 9.52 19.18
CA HIS A 98 -7.51 9.03 19.74
C HIS A 98 -6.85 8.03 18.80
N GLU A 99 -5.54 8.15 18.59
CA GLU A 99 -4.78 7.38 17.60
C GLU A 99 -4.99 5.87 17.74
N LYS A 100 -5.02 5.33 18.97
CA LYS A 100 -5.21 3.88 19.19
C LYS A 100 -6.56 3.40 18.64
N VAL A 101 -7.60 4.22 18.71
CA VAL A 101 -8.93 3.87 18.20
C VAL A 101 -8.94 3.87 16.67
N ALA A 102 -8.35 4.89 16.05
CA ALA A 102 -8.22 4.96 14.60
C ALA A 102 -7.38 3.79 14.05
N ARG A 103 -6.26 3.48 14.72
CA ARG A 103 -5.39 2.36 14.39
C ARG A 103 -6.13 1.02 14.45
N GLU A 104 -6.93 0.81 15.50
CA GLU A 104 -7.71 -0.42 15.64
C GLU A 104 -8.82 -0.53 14.58
N ALA A 105 -9.52 0.55 14.27
CA ALA A 105 -10.52 0.57 13.18
C ALA A 105 -9.90 0.21 11.83
N PHE A 106 -8.73 0.76 11.53
CA PHE A 106 -8.00 0.45 10.31
C PHE A 106 -7.42 -0.97 10.29
N ARG A 107 -6.97 -1.50 11.43
CA ARG A 107 -6.52 -2.90 11.55
C ARG A 107 -7.66 -3.88 11.22
N LEU A 108 -8.85 -3.63 11.75
CA LEU A 108 -10.03 -4.46 11.48
C LEU A 108 -10.46 -4.39 10.01
N ALA A 109 -10.40 -3.20 9.40
CA ALA A 109 -10.70 -3.02 7.98
C ALA A 109 -9.66 -3.73 7.09
N ALA A 110 -8.38 -3.61 7.43
CA ALA A 110 -7.28 -4.27 6.73
C ALA A 110 -7.44 -5.79 6.70
N ALA A 111 -7.88 -6.41 7.80
CA ALA A 111 -8.09 -7.85 7.89
C ALA A 111 -9.19 -8.38 6.97
N LYS A 112 -10.13 -7.53 6.54
CA LYS A 112 -11.25 -7.90 5.65
C LYS A 112 -11.04 -7.53 4.19
N MET A 113 -10.08 -6.64 3.92
CA MET A 113 -9.73 -6.25 2.56
C MET A 113 -8.60 -7.13 2.03
N PRO A 114 -8.51 -7.34 0.71
CA PRO A 114 -7.47 -8.17 0.15
C PRO A 114 -6.11 -7.45 0.26
N GLY A 115 -5.20 -8.01 1.04
CA GLY A 115 -3.80 -7.57 1.08
C GLY A 115 -3.34 -7.15 2.46
N LEU A 116 -2.10 -6.70 2.53
CA LEU A 116 -1.50 -6.17 3.75
C LEU A 116 -1.52 -4.66 3.71
N TYR A 117 -2.01 -4.07 4.79
CA TYR A 117 -2.15 -2.64 4.93
C TYR A 117 -1.37 -2.13 6.13
N GLU A 118 -1.01 -0.86 6.07
CA GLU A 118 -0.26 -0.15 7.08
C GLU A 118 -1.03 1.11 7.48
N PHE A 119 -0.96 1.44 8.78
CA PHE A 119 -1.46 2.69 9.33
C PHE A 119 -0.45 3.82 9.10
N VAL A 120 -0.92 4.93 8.54
CA VAL A 120 -0.09 6.09 8.20
C VAL A 120 -0.66 7.34 8.85
N LYS A 121 0.20 8.25 9.31
CA LYS A 121 -0.18 9.55 9.86
C LYS A 121 0.04 10.66 8.84
N LYS A 122 -0.69 11.75 9.02
CA LYS A 122 -0.39 12.99 8.30
C LYS A 122 1.00 13.50 8.68
N GLY A 123 1.78 13.88 7.67
CA GLY A 123 3.18 14.30 7.85
C GLY A 123 4.20 13.17 7.67
N ASP A 124 3.77 11.91 7.60
CA ASP A 124 4.68 10.83 7.22
C ASP A 124 5.22 11.05 5.80
N PRO A 125 6.52 10.78 5.56
CA PRO A 125 7.11 11.04 4.26
C PRO A 125 6.50 10.14 3.18
N PRO A 126 6.47 10.62 1.92
CA PRO A 126 6.00 9.85 0.79
C PRO A 126 6.79 8.56 0.58
N MET A 127 6.14 7.59 -0.06
CA MET A 127 6.78 6.37 -0.55
C MET A 127 7.03 6.51 -2.05
N VAL A 128 8.18 6.04 -2.52
CA VAL A 128 8.50 5.92 -3.94
C VAL A 128 8.82 4.46 -4.23
N GLY A 129 7.94 3.81 -4.99
CA GLY A 129 7.98 2.35 -5.13
C GLY A 129 7.81 1.68 -3.76
N LEU A 130 8.84 0.95 -3.32
CA LEU A 130 8.90 0.32 -1.99
C LEU A 130 9.67 1.15 -0.95
N THR A 131 10.32 2.24 -1.36
CA THR A 131 11.25 2.99 -0.50
C THR A 131 10.53 4.17 0.14
N LYS A 132 10.66 4.33 1.47
CA LYS A 132 10.21 5.51 2.20
C LYS A 132 11.24 6.63 2.05
N LEU A 133 10.80 7.84 1.70
CA LEU A 133 11.69 9.00 1.57
C LEU A 133 12.03 9.57 2.96
N GLN A 134 12.87 8.86 3.71
CA GLN A 134 13.33 9.25 5.05
C GLN A 134 14.86 9.14 5.13
N ASN A 135 15.47 9.78 6.14
CA ASN A 135 16.91 9.67 6.44
C ASN A 135 17.82 10.17 5.30
N GLY A 136 17.51 11.32 4.70
CA GLY A 136 18.31 11.90 3.61
C GLY A 136 18.09 11.25 2.24
N VAL A 137 17.24 10.23 2.14
CA VAL A 137 16.86 9.64 0.85
C VAL A 137 15.88 10.57 0.13
N THR A 138 16.38 11.32 -0.84
CA THR A 138 15.59 12.18 -1.72
C THR A 138 15.18 11.46 -3.01
N LEU A 139 14.17 11.99 -3.69
CA LEU A 139 13.74 11.47 -5.00
C LEU A 139 14.87 11.55 -6.05
N GLU A 140 15.72 12.57 -5.97
CA GLU A 140 16.90 12.70 -6.83
C GLU A 140 17.96 11.63 -6.52
N SER A 141 18.21 11.37 -5.23
CA SER A 141 19.10 10.28 -4.81
C SER A 141 18.63 8.93 -5.38
N LEU A 142 17.31 8.70 -5.41
CA LEU A 142 16.74 7.50 -6.05
C LEU A 142 16.85 7.49 -7.58
N LYS A 143 17.08 8.62 -8.25
CA LYS A 143 17.26 8.65 -9.71
C LYS A 143 18.72 8.55 -10.14
N ARG A 144 19.67 8.84 -9.25
CA ARG A 144 21.10 8.72 -9.53
C ARG A 144 21.49 7.26 -9.76
N ALA A 145 22.29 7.03 -10.80
CA ALA A 145 22.82 5.71 -11.15
C ALA A 145 23.79 5.17 -10.10
N ARG A 146 24.61 6.05 -9.51
CA ARG A 146 25.49 5.73 -8.37
C ARG A 146 24.86 6.24 -7.08
N ARG A 147 24.75 5.39 -6.08
CA ARG A 147 24.25 5.72 -4.73
C ARG A 147 25.26 5.28 -3.69
N GLU A 148 25.46 6.12 -2.69
CA GLU A 148 26.10 5.69 -1.45
C GLU A 148 25.10 4.83 -0.66
N VAL A 149 25.59 3.73 -0.12
CA VAL A 149 24.75 2.84 0.69
C VAL A 149 24.36 3.61 1.97
N PRO A 150 23.06 3.78 2.27
CA PRO A 150 22.66 4.52 3.47
C PRO A 150 23.20 3.82 4.72
N LEU A 151 23.72 4.63 5.66
CA LEU A 151 24.42 4.22 6.90
C LEU A 151 23.67 3.21 7.80
N ASN A 152 22.39 2.92 7.51
CA ASN A 152 21.51 2.06 8.31
C ASN A 152 21.21 0.67 7.69
N SER A 153 21.84 0.30 6.57
CA SER A 153 21.92 -1.11 6.19
C SER A 153 23.04 -1.74 7.01
N GLY A 154 22.69 -2.53 8.03
CA GLY A 154 23.68 -3.19 8.88
C GLY A 154 24.82 -3.78 8.06
N ASN A 155 26.05 -3.35 8.35
CA ASN A 155 27.28 -3.83 7.73
C ASN A 155 27.30 -5.36 7.77
N LYS A 156 26.88 -6.00 6.68
CA LYS A 156 27.44 -7.30 6.32
C LYS A 156 28.75 -6.95 5.64
N THR A 157 29.83 -6.89 6.42
CA THR A 157 31.18 -7.01 5.88
C THR A 157 31.15 -8.19 4.92
N PRO A 158 31.55 -8.05 3.64
CA PRO A 158 31.67 -9.20 2.77
C PRO A 158 32.57 -10.23 3.47
N PRO A 159 32.23 -11.53 3.46
CA PRO A 159 33.09 -12.53 4.07
C PRO A 159 34.50 -12.38 3.48
N PRO A 160 35.55 -12.42 4.31
CA PRO A 160 36.90 -12.33 3.81
C PRO A 160 37.13 -13.44 2.76
N PRO A 161 37.90 -13.16 1.71
CA PRO A 161 38.23 -14.18 0.71
C PRO A 161 38.83 -15.40 1.41
N PRO A 162 38.52 -16.63 0.95
CA PRO A 162 39.10 -17.83 1.54
C PRO A 162 40.63 -17.71 1.46
N GLN A 163 41.27 -17.79 2.63
CA GLN A 163 42.72 -17.88 2.69
C GLN A 163 43.12 -19.22 2.09
N ASP A 164 43.82 -19.21 0.96
CA ASP A 164 44.43 -20.40 0.41
C ASP A 164 45.36 -20.99 1.47
N SER A 165 44.95 -22.11 2.06
CA SER A 165 45.83 -22.93 2.88
C SER A 165 46.92 -23.47 1.97
N ALA A 166 48.13 -22.94 2.11
CA ALA A 166 49.32 -23.46 1.45
C ALA A 166 49.44 -24.99 1.68
N PRO A 167 49.87 -25.77 0.67
CA PRO A 167 50.01 -27.21 0.82
C PRO A 167 51.14 -27.52 1.81
N ALA A 168 50.85 -28.36 2.80
CA ALA A 168 51.85 -28.92 3.70
C ALA A 168 52.89 -29.72 2.90
N GLN A 169 54.17 -29.46 3.17
CA GLN A 169 55.30 -30.26 2.70
C GLN A 169 55.38 -31.60 3.42
#